data_AF-A0A8J2WZT9-F1
#
_entry.id   AF-A0A8J2WZT9-F1
#
_cell.length_a   1.000
_cell.length_b   1.000
_cell.length_c   1.000
_cell.angle_alpha   90.00
_cell.angle_beta   90.00
_cell.angle_gamma   90.00
#
_symmetry.space_group_name_H-M   'P 1'
#
loop_
_entity.id
_entity.type
_entity.pdbx_description
1 polymer ?
#
loop_
_entity_poly.entity_id
_entity_poly.type
_entity_poly.pdbx_seq_one_letter_code
_entity_poly.pdbx_strand_id
1 'polypeptide(L)'
;MAASSIALLLLSTTAAAAYTPRRRVQPPKALLRTVRGGSSAQDTASAPPPAAVHPTWAPLAPLAIGAATAGLGAAYAAALRASLRVVWRGLPAQRWLVPAITTAGGVAVGGVAIAGGGFFGVGNYVAAARGAAPWPRARAAVGPLLAASLLTTAAGLSVGPEAPMVAAGAVCGAALARRYRLDEREAAFAGAAGALTAFLGFPIAGAVFVHELATPGADMAAGLAPTALATIGAALAGWLLKGGTIGGHFRWGAVQPLSARAYVLACGVGVVGALVGGAFVAACDAVRARSVPPSRRREVLVRAGAGLGAGLLALRYPQSLFWGEQSLQTAINGVSAPEALLYPVALQGPRAAAPFGLGLGAAKLAAIALAAGAGCPGGVIFPLFFAAGALAHGAIAAVHLPAATVALLMAAVQASVTRTPLSTALMLAFSGNLGATLTPLCAVSAYSAVATARALALPTLLCYPS
;
A
#
# COMPACT_ATOMS: atom_id res chain seq x y z
N MET A 1 19.78 32.49 -25.27
CA MET A 1 20.10 31.05 -25.05
C MET A 1 18.82 30.21 -24.88
N ALA A 2 17.88 30.26 -25.83
CA ALA A 2 16.59 29.56 -25.73
C ALA A 2 16.30 28.62 -26.91
N ALA A 3 17.24 28.47 -27.86
CA ALA A 3 17.05 27.61 -29.04
C ALA A 3 17.77 26.24 -28.94
N SER A 4 18.69 26.05 -27.99
CA SER A 4 19.49 24.81 -27.88
C SER A 4 18.82 23.69 -27.06
N SER A 5 17.74 23.97 -26.33
CA SER A 5 17.08 22.98 -25.46
C SER A 5 16.04 22.10 -26.17
N ILE A 6 15.63 22.46 -27.39
CA ILE A 6 14.61 21.69 -28.14
C ILE A 6 15.26 20.61 -29.03
N ALA A 7 16.50 20.81 -29.47
CA ALA A 7 17.23 19.83 -30.28
C ALA A 7 17.62 18.55 -29.50
N LEU A 8 17.81 18.65 -28.17
CA LEU A 8 18.18 17.51 -27.32
C LEU A 8 16.98 16.61 -26.96
N LEU A 9 15.74 17.11 -27.04
CA LEU A 9 14.53 16.29 -26.84
C LEU A 9 14.21 15.43 -28.08
N LEU A 10 14.55 15.89 -29.28
CA LEU A 10 14.29 15.19 -30.55
C LEU A 10 15.34 14.12 -30.90
N LEU A 11 16.50 14.10 -30.23
CA LEU A 11 17.52 13.06 -30.41
C LEU A 11 17.33 11.85 -29.46
N SER A 12 16.44 11.95 -28.47
CA SER A 12 16.13 10.83 -27.56
C SER A 12 15.06 9.86 -28.09
N THR A 13 14.32 10.26 -29.13
CA THR A 13 13.23 9.47 -29.72
C THR A 13 13.67 8.52 -30.84
N THR A 14 14.91 8.61 -31.33
CA THR A 14 15.43 7.75 -32.41
C THR A 14 16.28 6.56 -31.95
N ALA A 15 16.59 6.44 -30.65
CA ALA A 15 17.34 5.28 -30.11
C ALA A 15 16.45 4.09 -29.68
N ALA A 16 15.11 4.22 -29.76
CA ALA A 16 14.16 3.16 -29.40
C ALA A 16 13.74 2.25 -30.58
N ALA A 17 14.40 2.35 -31.74
CA ALA A 17 14.04 1.60 -32.94
C ALA A 17 15.17 0.64 -33.37
N ALA A 18 15.45 -0.38 -32.57
CA ALA A 18 16.16 -1.58 -33.01
C ALA A 18 15.95 -2.76 -32.04
N TYR A 19 14.71 -3.25 -31.93
CA TYR A 19 14.43 -4.57 -31.37
C TYR A 19 13.92 -5.49 -32.50
N THR A 20 14.79 -6.35 -32.99
CA THR A 20 14.46 -7.45 -33.90
C THR A 20 13.90 -8.62 -33.09
N PRO A 21 12.66 -9.10 -33.35
CA PRO A 21 12.15 -10.27 -32.65
C PRO A 21 12.85 -11.53 -33.18
N ARG A 22 13.51 -12.28 -32.29
CA ARG A 22 13.94 -13.65 -32.56
C ARG A 22 12.70 -14.54 -32.85
N ARG A 23 12.79 -15.33 -33.92
CA ARG A 23 11.79 -16.30 -34.39
C ARG A 23 11.20 -17.13 -33.24
N ARG A 24 9.88 -17.13 -33.13
CA ARG A 24 9.14 -18.16 -32.37
C ARG A 24 9.17 -19.48 -33.14
N VAL A 25 9.68 -20.52 -32.50
CA VAL A 25 9.49 -21.91 -32.93
C VAL A 25 8.07 -22.32 -32.54
N GLN A 26 7.26 -22.75 -33.52
CA GLN A 26 5.90 -23.30 -33.29
C GLN A 26 5.99 -24.66 -32.58
N PRO A 27 5.10 -24.97 -31.61
CA PRO A 27 4.87 -26.35 -31.19
C PRO A 27 3.99 -27.09 -32.22
N PRO A 28 4.10 -28.42 -32.33
CA PRO A 28 3.52 -29.19 -33.42
C PRO A 28 2.00 -29.36 -33.28
N LYS A 29 1.31 -29.27 -34.43
CA LYS A 29 -0.11 -29.59 -34.59
C LYS A 29 -0.33 -31.11 -34.48
N ALA A 30 -0.97 -31.55 -33.42
CA ALA A 30 -1.64 -32.85 -33.39
C ALA A 30 -2.80 -32.80 -32.38
N LEU A 31 -3.90 -33.46 -32.75
CA LEU A 31 -5.14 -33.70 -31.96
C LEU A 31 -6.22 -32.62 -32.02
N LEU A 32 -6.75 -32.39 -33.22
CA LEU A 32 -8.18 -32.15 -33.39
C LEU A 32 -8.72 -33.11 -34.44
N ARG A 33 -9.32 -34.22 -33.98
CA ARG A 33 -10.07 -35.17 -34.80
C ARG A 33 -11.55 -35.06 -34.41
N THR A 34 -12.32 -34.54 -35.37
CA THR A 34 -13.67 -34.99 -35.76
C THR A 34 -14.77 -35.10 -34.69
N VAL A 35 -15.77 -34.22 -34.79
CA VAL A 35 -17.18 -34.64 -34.87
C VAL A 35 -17.85 -33.85 -36.00
N ARG A 36 -18.19 -34.55 -37.09
CA ARG A 36 -19.14 -34.11 -38.11
C ARG A 36 -20.54 -34.48 -37.62
N GLY A 37 -21.45 -33.52 -37.60
CA GLY A 37 -22.90 -33.73 -37.55
C GLY A 37 -23.55 -32.53 -38.20
N GLY A 38 -24.05 -32.71 -39.43
CA GLY A 38 -24.69 -31.65 -40.19
C GLY A 38 -26.14 -31.44 -39.77
N SER A 39 -26.58 -30.19 -39.76
CA SER A 39 -27.93 -29.81 -40.17
C SER A 39 -27.91 -28.37 -40.66
N SER A 40 -28.36 -28.18 -41.89
CA SER A 40 -28.67 -26.90 -42.52
C SER A 40 -29.73 -26.12 -41.74
N ALA A 41 -29.43 -24.88 -41.35
CA ALA A 41 -30.44 -23.83 -41.15
C ALA A 41 -29.78 -22.45 -40.99
N GLN A 42 -30.04 -21.60 -41.99
CA GLN A 42 -30.17 -20.14 -41.91
C GLN A 42 -28.97 -19.32 -41.37
N ASP A 43 -28.31 -18.64 -42.32
CA ASP A 43 -27.66 -17.35 -42.12
C ASP A 43 -28.62 -16.39 -41.40
N THR A 44 -28.44 -16.26 -40.09
CA THR A 44 -28.78 -15.02 -39.40
C THR A 44 -27.45 -14.33 -39.13
N ALA A 45 -27.15 -13.32 -39.95
CA ALA A 45 -26.12 -12.35 -39.61
C ALA A 45 -26.51 -11.75 -38.26
N SER A 46 -25.90 -12.25 -37.18
CA SER A 46 -26.09 -11.70 -35.85
C SER A 46 -25.63 -10.26 -35.90
N ALA A 47 -26.58 -9.33 -35.79
CA ALA A 47 -26.28 -7.91 -35.69
C ALA A 47 -25.17 -7.71 -34.64
N PRO A 48 -24.20 -6.81 -34.88
CA PRO A 48 -23.24 -6.46 -33.85
C PRO A 48 -24.03 -6.09 -32.58
N PRO A 49 -23.60 -6.52 -31.38
CA PRO A 49 -24.29 -6.18 -30.15
C PRO A 49 -24.50 -4.66 -30.13
N PRO A 50 -25.70 -4.17 -29.76
CA PRO A 50 -25.99 -2.74 -29.78
C PRO A 50 -24.91 -2.02 -28.98
N ALA A 51 -24.33 -0.98 -29.58
CA ALA A 51 -23.32 -0.16 -28.93
C ALA A 51 -23.86 0.25 -27.55
N ALA A 52 -23.12 -0.08 -26.49
CA ALA A 52 -23.53 0.27 -25.14
C ALA A 52 -23.74 1.78 -25.09
N VAL A 53 -25.00 2.21 -24.93
CA VAL A 53 -25.33 3.62 -24.77
C VAL A 53 -24.79 4.05 -23.42
N HIS A 54 -23.55 4.55 -23.41
CA HIS A 54 -22.97 5.11 -22.21
C HIS A 54 -23.76 6.36 -21.84
N PRO A 55 -24.17 6.51 -20.57
CA PRO A 55 -24.88 7.71 -20.16
C PRO A 55 -24.03 8.95 -20.45
N THR A 56 -24.67 10.06 -20.82
CA THR A 56 -23.97 11.33 -21.14
C THR A 56 -23.11 11.86 -20.00
N TRP A 57 -23.39 11.44 -18.76
CA TRP A 57 -22.61 11.78 -17.57
C TRP A 57 -21.45 10.79 -17.29
N ALA A 58 -21.28 9.72 -18.06
CA ALA A 58 -20.25 8.70 -17.85
C ALA A 58 -18.83 9.30 -17.67
N PRO A 59 -18.41 10.35 -18.41
CA PRO A 59 -17.09 10.98 -18.18
C PRO A 59 -16.93 11.61 -16.79
N LEU A 60 -18.02 12.00 -16.12
CA LEU A 60 -18.03 12.56 -14.77
C LEU A 60 -18.25 11.51 -13.68
N ALA A 61 -18.56 10.27 -14.06
CA ALA A 61 -18.78 9.17 -13.12
C ALA A 61 -17.63 8.97 -12.12
N PRO A 62 -16.35 9.05 -12.52
CA PRO A 62 -15.25 8.86 -11.58
C PRO A 62 -15.27 9.86 -10.43
N LEU A 63 -15.63 11.13 -10.68
CA LEU A 63 -15.74 12.17 -9.66
C LEU A 63 -16.81 11.80 -8.60
N ALA A 64 -17.98 11.35 -9.04
CA ALA A 64 -19.06 10.92 -8.14
C ALA A 64 -18.69 9.65 -7.35
N ILE A 65 -18.05 8.68 -8.01
CA ILE A 65 -17.53 7.46 -7.36
C ILE A 65 -16.50 7.82 -6.28
N GLY A 66 -15.61 8.77 -6.58
CA GLY A 66 -14.64 9.31 -5.64
C GLY A 66 -15.29 9.93 -4.41
N ALA A 67 -16.29 10.80 -4.60
CA ALA A 67 -17.05 11.39 -3.50
C ALA A 67 -17.77 10.33 -2.64
N ALA A 68 -18.40 9.34 -3.27
CA ALA A 68 -19.10 8.27 -2.57
C ALA A 68 -18.14 7.39 -1.73
N THR A 69 -16.99 7.04 -2.30
CA THR A 69 -15.97 6.24 -1.60
C THR A 69 -15.23 7.02 -0.52
N ALA A 70 -15.20 8.36 -0.59
CA ALA A 70 -14.72 9.19 0.50
C ALA A 70 -15.63 9.14 1.74
N GLY A 71 -16.96 9.07 1.53
CA GLY A 71 -17.91 8.84 2.63
C GLY A 71 -17.64 7.54 3.37
N LEU A 72 -17.33 6.46 2.63
CA LEU A 72 -16.92 5.18 3.23
C LEU A 72 -15.66 5.32 4.09
N GLY A 73 -14.62 5.98 3.57
CA GLY A 73 -13.38 6.21 4.30
C GLY A 73 -13.59 7.09 5.55
N ALA A 74 -14.46 8.10 5.48
CA ALA A 74 -14.81 8.95 6.61
C ALA A 74 -15.56 8.17 7.70
N ALA A 75 -16.54 7.33 7.33
CA ALA A 75 -17.27 6.47 8.25
C ALA A 75 -16.34 5.46 8.94
N TYR A 76 -15.46 4.81 8.15
CA TYR A 76 -14.45 3.90 8.69
C TYR A 76 -13.53 4.61 9.69
N ALA A 77 -13.00 5.80 9.34
CA ALA A 77 -12.13 6.56 10.23
C ALA A 77 -12.84 6.97 11.54
N ALA A 78 -14.13 7.32 11.49
CA ALA A 78 -14.92 7.61 12.68
C ALA A 78 -15.10 6.37 13.56
N ALA A 79 -15.44 5.22 12.96
CA ALA A 79 -15.56 3.94 13.66
C ALA A 79 -14.22 3.49 14.28
N LEU A 80 -13.11 3.66 13.55
CA LEU A 80 -11.78 3.34 14.05
C LEU A 80 -11.41 4.22 15.25
N ARG A 81 -11.63 5.54 15.18
CA ARG A 81 -11.41 6.45 16.32
C ARG A 81 -12.28 6.11 17.52
N ALA A 82 -13.54 5.72 17.31
CA ALA A 82 -14.40 5.27 18.40
C ALA A 82 -13.87 3.98 19.03
N SER A 83 -13.50 3.00 18.21
CA SER A 83 -12.97 1.70 18.66
C SER A 83 -11.66 1.87 19.44
N LEU A 84 -10.73 2.68 18.94
CA LEU A 84 -9.48 2.98 19.63
C LEU A 84 -9.72 3.65 20.99
N ARG A 85 -10.71 4.55 21.08
CA ARG A 85 -11.08 5.18 22.35
C ARG A 85 -11.63 4.17 23.35
N VAL A 86 -12.49 3.25 22.91
CA VAL A 86 -13.06 2.20 23.76
C VAL A 86 -11.99 1.23 24.24
N VAL A 87 -11.16 0.73 23.31
CA VAL A 87 -10.15 -0.29 23.63
C VAL A 87 -9.03 0.31 24.46
N TRP A 88 -8.51 1.50 24.15
CA TRP A 88 -7.22 1.95 24.71
C TRP A 88 -7.30 3.08 25.75
N ARG A 89 -8.42 3.82 25.91
CA ARG A 89 -8.50 4.89 26.93
C ARG A 89 -8.42 4.37 28.37
N GLY A 90 -8.88 3.15 28.64
CA GLY A 90 -8.86 2.53 29.98
C GLY A 90 -7.59 1.74 30.31
N LEU A 91 -6.71 1.52 29.34
CA LEU A 91 -5.49 0.71 29.47
C LEU A 91 -4.18 1.34 29.97
N PRO A 92 -4.05 2.66 30.24
CA PRO A 92 -2.76 3.24 30.62
C PRO A 92 -2.10 2.66 31.89
N ALA A 93 -2.86 1.99 32.77
CA ALA A 93 -2.32 1.46 34.03
C ALA A 93 -1.71 0.05 33.94
N GLN A 94 -1.99 -0.73 32.88
CA GLN A 94 -1.66 -2.17 32.85
C GLN A 94 -1.06 -2.61 31.51
N ARG A 95 0.18 -2.17 31.22
CA ARG A 95 0.91 -2.54 29.99
C ARG A 95 1.06 -4.05 29.77
N TRP A 96 1.01 -4.85 30.84
CA TRP A 96 1.05 -6.30 30.78
C TRP A 96 -0.22 -6.93 30.15
N LEU A 97 -1.30 -6.18 29.98
CA LEU A 97 -2.52 -6.63 29.26
C LEU A 97 -2.40 -6.51 27.73
N VAL A 98 -1.40 -5.82 27.21
CA VAL A 98 -1.22 -5.61 25.76
C VAL A 98 -1.18 -6.93 24.96
N PRO A 99 -0.44 -7.98 25.38
CA PRO A 99 -0.49 -9.29 24.74
C PRO A 99 -1.88 -9.92 24.72
N ALA A 100 -2.66 -9.76 25.80
CA ALA A 100 -4.00 -10.33 25.86
C ALA A 100 -4.95 -9.66 24.84
N ILE A 101 -4.89 -8.33 24.72
CA ILE A 101 -5.75 -7.57 23.81
C ILE A 101 -5.42 -7.84 22.35
N THR A 102 -4.14 -7.80 22.01
CA THR A 102 -3.66 -8.10 20.65
C THR A 102 -3.99 -9.54 20.25
N THR A 103 -3.85 -10.50 21.17
CA THR A 103 -4.27 -11.91 20.97
C THR A 103 -5.77 -12.03 20.75
N ALA A 104 -6.59 -11.38 21.59
CA ALA A 104 -8.04 -11.37 21.46
C ALA A 104 -8.50 -10.77 20.13
N GLY A 105 -7.83 -9.69 19.68
CA GLY A 105 -8.01 -9.12 18.35
C GLY A 105 -7.73 -10.12 17.24
N GLY A 106 -6.60 -10.85 17.32
CA GLY A 106 -6.26 -11.92 16.39
C GLY A 106 -7.32 -13.03 16.33
N VAL A 107 -7.84 -13.45 17.48
CA VAL A 107 -8.94 -14.43 17.57
C VAL A 107 -10.20 -13.91 16.88
N ALA A 108 -10.59 -12.66 17.17
CA ALA A 108 -11.78 -12.05 16.59
C ALA A 108 -11.67 -11.96 15.05
N VAL A 109 -10.51 -11.54 14.53
CA VAL A 109 -10.25 -11.49 13.08
C VAL A 109 -10.34 -12.89 12.45
N GLY A 110 -9.80 -13.91 13.11
CA GLY A 110 -9.95 -15.31 12.67
C GLY A 110 -11.41 -15.76 12.62
N GLY A 111 -12.22 -15.38 13.61
CA GLY A 111 -13.66 -15.65 13.62
C GLY A 111 -14.39 -15.01 12.43
N VAL A 112 -14.10 -13.74 12.14
CA VAL A 112 -14.69 -13.04 10.97
C VAL A 112 -14.22 -13.68 9.66
N ALA A 113 -12.96 -14.08 9.56
CA ALA A 113 -12.42 -14.76 8.38
C ALA A 113 -13.16 -16.08 8.10
N ILE A 114 -13.42 -16.88 9.14
CA ILE A 114 -14.17 -18.14 9.02
C ILE A 114 -15.61 -17.89 8.61
N ALA A 115 -16.27 -16.90 9.21
CA ALA A 115 -17.67 -16.58 8.90
C ALA A 115 -17.83 -16.03 7.48
N GLY A 116 -16.86 -15.26 6.99
CA GLY A 116 -16.88 -14.63 5.66
C GLY A 116 -16.28 -15.47 4.52
N GLY A 117 -15.62 -16.59 4.81
CA GLY A 117 -14.90 -17.38 3.80
C GLY A 117 -13.62 -16.71 3.29
N GLY A 118 -12.95 -15.93 4.14
CA GLY A 118 -11.79 -15.11 3.80
C GLY A 118 -12.16 -13.66 3.46
N PHE A 119 -11.19 -12.91 2.92
CA PHE A 119 -11.34 -11.49 2.64
C PHE A 119 -10.94 -11.15 1.21
N PHE A 120 -11.66 -10.22 0.58
CA PHE A 120 -11.22 -9.61 -0.67
C PHE A 120 -10.12 -8.57 -0.37
N GLY A 121 -8.86 -8.99 -0.40
CA GLY A 121 -7.70 -8.14 -0.12
C GLY A 121 -7.09 -7.49 -1.36
N VAL A 122 -5.97 -6.80 -1.18
CA VAL A 122 -5.22 -6.16 -2.28
C VAL A 122 -4.76 -7.18 -3.33
N GLY A 123 -4.41 -8.41 -2.95
CA GLY A 123 -4.08 -9.46 -3.91
C GLY A 123 -5.27 -9.81 -4.83
N ASN A 124 -6.48 -9.88 -4.27
CA ASN A 124 -7.70 -10.09 -5.08
C ASN A 124 -8.04 -8.87 -5.94
N TYR A 125 -7.80 -7.67 -5.42
CA TYR A 125 -7.91 -6.44 -6.20
C TYR A 125 -6.97 -6.46 -7.42
N VAL A 126 -5.69 -6.82 -7.26
CA VAL A 126 -4.73 -6.92 -8.38
C VAL A 126 -5.18 -7.99 -9.38
N ALA A 127 -5.62 -9.16 -8.89
CA ALA A 127 -6.14 -10.21 -9.77
C ALA A 127 -7.37 -9.75 -10.57
N ALA A 128 -8.33 -9.08 -9.92
CA ALA A 128 -9.53 -8.58 -10.59
C ALA A 128 -9.25 -7.43 -11.55
N ALA A 129 -8.36 -6.52 -11.18
CA ALA A 129 -7.91 -5.42 -12.02
C ALA A 129 -7.19 -5.89 -13.30
N ARG A 130 -6.61 -7.09 -13.28
CA ARG A 130 -5.99 -7.75 -14.44
C ARG A 130 -6.94 -8.69 -15.20
N GLY A 131 -8.20 -8.78 -14.79
CA GLY A 131 -9.18 -9.69 -15.39
C GLY A 131 -8.98 -11.17 -15.05
N ALA A 132 -8.09 -11.48 -14.09
CA ALA A 132 -7.85 -12.86 -13.63
C ALA A 132 -8.90 -13.35 -12.61
N ALA A 133 -9.72 -12.45 -12.07
CA ALA A 133 -10.82 -12.77 -11.17
C ALA A 133 -11.99 -11.77 -11.34
N PRO A 134 -13.24 -12.15 -11.04
CA PRO A 134 -14.35 -11.22 -11.06
C PRO A 134 -14.37 -10.31 -9.82
N TRP A 135 -14.96 -9.12 -9.94
CA TRP A 135 -15.27 -8.27 -8.80
C TRP A 135 -16.41 -8.88 -7.96
N PRO A 136 -16.26 -9.03 -6.63
CA PRO A 136 -17.31 -9.60 -5.80
C PRO A 136 -18.50 -8.64 -5.64
N ARG A 137 -19.60 -9.17 -5.10
CA ARG A 137 -20.74 -8.34 -4.67
C ARG A 137 -20.35 -7.54 -3.43
N ALA A 138 -20.65 -6.24 -3.43
CA ALA A 138 -20.29 -5.33 -2.34
C ALA A 138 -20.74 -5.81 -0.95
N ARG A 139 -21.99 -6.29 -0.84
CA ARG A 139 -22.55 -6.83 0.42
C ARG A 139 -21.75 -8.00 1.01
N ALA A 140 -21.09 -8.80 0.16
CA ALA A 140 -20.35 -9.98 0.59
C ALA A 140 -18.90 -9.67 0.95
N ALA A 141 -18.29 -8.65 0.33
CA ALA A 141 -16.87 -8.37 0.49
C ALA A 141 -16.55 -7.16 1.37
N VAL A 142 -17.33 -6.07 1.28
CA VAL A 142 -16.98 -4.79 1.95
C VAL A 142 -17.15 -4.87 3.46
N GLY A 143 -18.32 -5.33 3.92
CA GLY A 143 -18.63 -5.40 5.36
C GLY A 143 -17.64 -6.25 6.16
N PRO A 144 -17.43 -7.52 5.80
CA PRO A 144 -16.48 -8.40 6.50
C PRO A 144 -15.04 -7.88 6.47
N LEU A 145 -14.59 -7.35 5.33
CA LEU A 145 -13.25 -6.76 5.19
C LEU A 145 -13.05 -5.57 6.13
N LEU A 146 -13.99 -4.63 6.15
CA LEU A 146 -13.88 -3.43 6.98
C LEU A 146 -14.03 -3.76 8.47
N ALA A 147 -14.91 -4.70 8.84
CA ALA A 147 -15.03 -5.17 10.22
C ALA A 147 -13.73 -5.83 10.71
N ALA A 148 -13.14 -6.72 9.91
CA ALA A 148 -11.88 -7.36 10.23
C ALA A 148 -10.70 -6.37 10.26
N SER A 149 -10.68 -5.38 9.36
CA SER A 149 -9.71 -4.28 9.38
C SER A 149 -9.83 -3.43 10.65
N LEU A 150 -11.06 -3.10 11.07
CA LEU A 150 -11.31 -2.38 12.33
C LEU A 150 -10.82 -3.19 13.53
N LEU A 151 -11.15 -4.48 13.61
CA LEU A 151 -10.69 -5.36 14.70
C LEU A 151 -9.16 -5.47 14.74
N THR A 152 -8.53 -5.69 13.58
CA THR A 152 -7.07 -5.78 13.43
C THR A 152 -6.40 -4.51 13.94
N THR A 153 -6.84 -3.37 13.43
CA THR A 153 -6.23 -2.06 13.72
C THR A 153 -6.52 -1.61 15.15
N ALA A 154 -7.76 -1.77 15.62
CA ALA A 154 -8.17 -1.36 16.96
C ALA A 154 -7.57 -2.24 18.05
N ALA A 155 -7.24 -3.51 17.77
CA ALA A 155 -6.52 -4.37 18.70
C ALA A 155 -5.02 -4.10 18.76
N GLY A 156 -4.49 -3.17 17.94
CA GLY A 156 -3.09 -2.76 17.97
C GLY A 156 -2.15 -3.56 17.06
N LEU A 157 -2.66 -4.44 16.19
CA LEU A 157 -1.81 -5.12 15.21
C LEU A 157 -1.18 -4.10 14.26
N SER A 158 0.07 -4.34 13.86
CA SER A 158 0.90 -3.35 13.16
C SER A 158 0.63 -3.28 11.65
N VAL A 159 -0.63 -3.12 11.26
CA VAL A 159 -1.06 -2.90 9.88
C VAL A 159 -2.09 -1.78 9.82
N GLY A 160 -2.09 -1.02 8.74
CA GLY A 160 -2.96 0.14 8.55
C GLY A 160 -4.24 -0.20 7.78
N PRO A 161 -5.17 0.74 7.66
CA PRO A 161 -6.41 0.51 6.92
C PRO A 161 -6.31 0.81 5.42
N GLU A 162 -5.13 1.21 4.91
CA GLU A 162 -4.95 1.67 3.52
C GLU A 162 -5.31 0.58 2.50
N ALA A 163 -4.82 -0.65 2.71
CA ALA A 163 -5.11 -1.78 1.83
C ALA A 163 -6.60 -2.20 1.87
N PRO A 164 -7.23 -2.33 3.06
CA PRO A 164 -8.69 -2.47 3.17
C PRO A 164 -9.48 -1.36 2.48
N MET A 165 -9.03 -0.10 2.56
CA MET A 165 -9.69 1.02 1.86
C MET A 165 -9.60 0.88 0.34
N VAL A 166 -8.42 0.52 -0.21
CA VAL A 166 -8.25 0.27 -1.65
C VAL A 166 -9.19 -0.85 -2.12
N ALA A 167 -9.20 -1.98 -1.42
CA ALA A 167 -9.99 -3.13 -1.83
C ALA A 167 -11.51 -2.88 -1.65
N ALA A 168 -11.94 -2.27 -0.54
CA ALA A 168 -13.33 -1.91 -0.32
C ALA A 168 -13.81 -0.85 -1.34
N GLY A 169 -12.98 0.18 -1.58
CA GLY A 169 -13.24 1.21 -2.59
C GLY A 169 -13.39 0.62 -4.00
N ALA A 170 -12.53 -0.32 -4.38
CA ALA A 170 -12.62 -1.01 -5.66
C ALA A 170 -13.94 -1.77 -5.82
N VAL A 171 -14.34 -2.52 -4.80
CA VAL A 171 -15.59 -3.29 -4.83
C VAL A 171 -16.82 -2.37 -4.87
N CYS A 172 -16.79 -1.24 -4.15
CA CYS A 172 -17.83 -0.23 -4.22
C CYS A 172 -17.91 0.40 -5.61
N GLY A 173 -16.77 0.76 -6.20
CA GLY A 173 -16.67 1.27 -7.56
C GLY A 173 -17.27 0.30 -8.60
N ALA A 174 -16.87 -0.98 -8.56
CA ALA A 174 -17.44 -2.02 -9.42
C ALA A 174 -18.95 -2.21 -9.22
N ALA A 175 -19.44 -2.10 -7.97
CA ALA A 175 -20.87 -2.17 -7.69
C ALA A 175 -21.66 -0.97 -8.26
N LEU A 176 -21.09 0.24 -8.19
CA LEU A 176 -21.66 1.43 -8.83
C LEU A 176 -21.67 1.28 -10.35
N ALA A 177 -20.59 0.77 -10.95
CA ALA A 177 -20.56 0.50 -12.38
C ALA A 177 -21.68 -0.44 -12.83
N ARG A 178 -21.91 -1.56 -12.13
CA ARG A 178 -23.03 -2.45 -12.44
C ARG A 178 -24.39 -1.79 -12.33
N ARG A 179 -24.59 -0.91 -11.33
CA ARG A 179 -25.85 -0.17 -11.15
C ARG A 179 -26.09 0.83 -12.28
N TYR A 180 -25.05 1.49 -12.74
CA TYR A 180 -25.14 2.60 -13.70
C TYR A 180 -24.68 2.25 -15.12
N ARG A 181 -24.36 0.97 -15.38
CA ARG A 181 -23.87 0.45 -16.68
C ARG A 181 -22.60 1.15 -17.16
N LEU A 182 -21.64 1.34 -16.26
CA LEU A 182 -20.31 1.88 -16.55
C LEU A 182 -19.29 0.74 -16.70
N ASP A 183 -18.08 1.06 -17.14
CA ASP A 183 -16.97 0.11 -17.14
C ASP A 183 -16.60 -0.29 -15.69
N GLU A 184 -16.68 -1.58 -15.37
CA GLU A 184 -16.43 -2.07 -14.01
C GLU A 184 -14.99 -1.88 -13.57
N ARG A 185 -14.02 -2.02 -14.49
CA ARG A 185 -12.60 -1.92 -14.18
C ARG A 185 -12.26 -0.46 -13.87
N GLU A 186 -12.61 0.47 -14.75
CA GLU A 186 -12.39 1.90 -14.58
C GLU A 186 -13.05 2.41 -13.28
N ALA A 187 -14.31 2.04 -13.04
CA ALA A 187 -15.00 2.43 -11.81
C ALA A 187 -14.38 1.82 -10.55
N ALA A 188 -13.87 0.59 -10.62
CA ALA A 188 -13.14 -0.02 -9.50
C ALA A 188 -11.82 0.73 -9.22
N PHE A 189 -11.06 1.09 -10.24
CA PHE A 189 -9.87 1.94 -10.06
C PHE A 189 -10.22 3.30 -9.47
N ALA A 190 -11.27 3.96 -9.98
CA ALA A 190 -11.78 5.23 -9.45
C ALA A 190 -12.19 5.11 -7.97
N GLY A 191 -12.92 4.05 -7.61
CA GLY A 191 -13.35 3.80 -6.23
C GLY A 191 -12.18 3.49 -5.29
N ALA A 192 -11.19 2.72 -5.77
CA ALA A 192 -9.97 2.46 -5.02
C ALA A 192 -9.16 3.74 -4.76
N ALA A 193 -8.97 4.56 -5.79
CA ALA A 193 -8.25 5.82 -5.71
C ALA A 193 -8.97 6.82 -4.79
N GLY A 194 -10.29 6.92 -4.90
CA GLY A 194 -11.13 7.79 -4.07
C GLY A 194 -11.08 7.40 -2.58
N ALA A 195 -11.28 6.11 -2.27
CA ALA A 195 -11.20 5.60 -0.90
C ALA A 195 -9.81 5.82 -0.28
N LEU A 196 -8.75 5.53 -1.05
CA LEU A 196 -7.38 5.73 -0.59
C LEU A 196 -7.07 7.23 -0.38
N THR A 197 -7.55 8.10 -1.27
CA THR A 197 -7.38 9.56 -1.13
C THR A 197 -8.06 10.10 0.11
N ALA A 198 -9.29 9.66 0.38
CA ALA A 198 -10.04 10.09 1.56
C ALA A 198 -9.40 9.66 2.89
N PHE A 199 -8.59 8.60 2.84
CA PHE A 199 -7.83 8.11 3.98
C PHE A 199 -6.45 8.76 4.10
N LEU A 200 -5.65 8.76 3.03
CA LEU A 200 -4.27 9.27 3.03
C LEU A 200 -4.16 10.78 2.92
N GLY A 201 -5.13 11.46 2.30
CA GLY A 201 -5.06 12.89 2.02
C GLY A 201 -4.13 13.28 0.86
N PHE A 202 -3.66 12.34 0.05
CA PHE A 202 -2.76 12.59 -1.09
C PHE A 202 -3.42 12.22 -2.44
N PRO A 203 -4.19 13.12 -3.08
CA PRO A 203 -5.01 12.77 -4.25
C PRO A 203 -4.22 12.11 -5.39
N ILE A 204 -3.18 12.78 -5.90
CA ILE A 204 -2.43 12.25 -7.05
C ILE A 204 -1.65 10.99 -6.70
N ALA A 205 -1.14 10.87 -5.47
CA ALA A 205 -0.42 9.68 -5.04
C ALA A 205 -1.36 8.46 -4.97
N GLY A 206 -2.61 8.65 -4.53
CA GLY A 206 -3.63 7.60 -4.52
C GLY A 206 -4.02 7.14 -5.93
N ALA A 207 -4.18 8.08 -6.87
CA ALA A 207 -4.49 7.77 -8.27
C ALA A 207 -3.38 6.94 -8.95
N VAL A 208 -2.12 7.35 -8.78
CA VAL A 208 -0.98 6.62 -9.35
C VAL A 208 -0.81 5.26 -8.68
N PHE A 209 -1.00 5.18 -7.36
CA PHE A 209 -0.79 3.96 -6.59
C PHE A 209 -1.66 2.80 -7.05
N VAL A 210 -2.95 3.04 -7.25
CA VAL A 210 -3.87 1.95 -7.65
C VAL A 210 -3.45 1.33 -8.98
N HIS A 211 -2.98 2.15 -9.94
CA HIS A 211 -2.49 1.67 -11.22
C HIS A 211 -1.09 1.06 -11.15
N GLU A 212 -0.14 1.71 -10.48
CA GLU A 212 1.24 1.20 -10.38
C GLU A 212 1.26 -0.17 -9.67
N LEU A 213 0.36 -0.37 -8.71
CA LEU A 213 0.21 -1.62 -7.99
C LEU A 213 -0.38 -2.73 -8.86
N ALA A 214 -1.46 -2.44 -9.61
CA ALA A 214 -2.21 -3.44 -10.36
C ALA A 214 -1.70 -3.64 -11.78
N THR A 215 -1.50 -2.57 -12.54
CA THR A 215 -1.18 -2.57 -13.98
C THR A 215 -0.08 -1.56 -14.30
N PRO A 216 1.18 -1.81 -13.89
CA PRO A 216 2.30 -0.92 -14.19
C PRO A 216 2.58 -0.89 -15.71
N GLY A 217 3.03 0.26 -16.23
CA GLY A 217 3.39 0.42 -17.65
C GLY A 217 2.39 1.28 -18.44
N ALA A 218 2.18 0.97 -19.72
CA ALA A 218 1.33 1.77 -20.62
C ALA A 218 -0.14 1.85 -20.14
N ASP A 219 -0.67 0.76 -19.58
CA ASP A 219 -2.02 0.67 -19.02
C ASP A 219 -2.25 1.66 -17.86
N MET A 220 -1.20 1.99 -17.10
CA MET A 220 -1.30 2.98 -16.03
C MET A 220 -1.62 4.36 -16.62
N ALA A 221 -0.89 4.80 -17.64
CA ALA A 221 -1.06 6.14 -18.21
C ALA A 221 -2.47 6.39 -18.75
N ALA A 222 -3.06 5.39 -19.41
CA ALA A 222 -4.43 5.47 -19.95
C ALA A 222 -5.51 5.60 -18.85
N GLY A 223 -5.30 4.99 -17.67
CA GLY A 223 -6.25 5.01 -16.56
C GLY A 223 -6.09 6.17 -15.56
N LEU A 224 -5.05 6.99 -15.70
CA LEU A 224 -4.78 8.07 -14.73
C LEU A 224 -5.84 9.18 -14.74
N ALA A 225 -6.39 9.53 -15.89
CA ALA A 225 -7.40 10.59 -15.99
C ALA A 225 -8.66 10.32 -15.14
N PRO A 226 -9.35 9.16 -15.27
CA PRO A 226 -10.53 8.87 -14.46
C PRO A 226 -10.20 8.72 -12.97
N THR A 227 -9.07 8.10 -12.62
CA THR A 227 -8.66 7.98 -11.21
C THR A 227 -8.32 9.34 -10.60
N ALA A 228 -7.65 10.23 -11.33
CA ALA A 228 -7.40 11.59 -10.88
C ALA A 228 -8.71 12.35 -10.61
N LEU A 229 -9.70 12.28 -11.52
CA LEU A 229 -11.03 12.85 -11.31
C LEU A 229 -11.72 12.29 -10.06
N ALA A 230 -11.60 10.99 -9.81
CA ALA A 230 -12.12 10.37 -8.59
C ALA A 230 -11.44 10.92 -7.33
N THR A 231 -10.13 11.11 -7.36
CA THR A 231 -9.41 11.69 -6.20
C THR A 231 -9.79 13.14 -5.94
N ILE A 232 -10.14 13.91 -6.98
CA ILE A 232 -10.69 15.28 -6.82
C ILE A 232 -12.04 15.21 -6.11
N GLY A 233 -12.97 14.37 -6.58
CA GLY A 233 -14.27 14.18 -5.93
C GLY A 233 -14.14 13.71 -4.47
N ALA A 234 -13.20 12.79 -4.21
CA ALA A 234 -12.90 12.32 -2.87
C ALA A 234 -12.32 13.41 -1.96
N ALA A 235 -11.42 14.24 -2.49
CA ALA A 235 -10.79 15.33 -1.74
C ALA A 235 -11.79 16.43 -1.40
N LEU A 236 -12.66 16.81 -2.35
CA LEU A 236 -13.75 17.78 -2.12
C LEU A 236 -14.74 17.25 -1.07
N ALA A 237 -15.18 16.00 -1.20
CA ALA A 237 -16.05 15.37 -0.21
C ALA A 237 -15.37 15.28 1.17
N GLY A 238 -14.09 14.92 1.21
CA GLY A 238 -13.31 14.87 2.44
C GLY A 238 -13.18 16.23 3.12
N TRP A 239 -12.96 17.29 2.34
CA TRP A 239 -12.93 18.67 2.83
C TRP A 239 -14.28 19.08 3.42
N LEU A 240 -15.39 18.80 2.73
CA LEU A 240 -16.74 19.10 3.22
C LEU A 240 -17.09 18.32 4.50
N LEU A 241 -16.67 17.06 4.61
CA LEU A 241 -17.01 16.20 5.74
C LEU A 241 -16.14 16.44 6.98
N LYS A 242 -14.88 16.86 6.80
CA LYS A 242 -13.88 16.92 7.90
C LYS A 242 -13.34 18.32 8.16
N GLY A 243 -13.52 19.28 7.27
CA GLY A 243 -12.99 20.65 7.38
C GLY A 243 -11.46 20.74 7.42
N GLY A 244 -10.74 19.70 6.98
CA GLY A 244 -9.28 19.58 7.11
C GLY A 244 -8.49 19.94 5.85
N THR A 245 -7.17 20.07 5.99
CA THR A 245 -6.24 20.30 4.87
C THR A 245 -5.97 19.02 4.09
N ILE A 246 -5.83 19.15 2.77
CA ILE A 246 -5.39 18.07 1.88
C ILE A 246 -3.85 18.03 1.90
N GLY A 247 -3.28 16.90 2.30
CA GLY A 247 -1.83 16.70 2.41
C GLY A 247 -1.17 17.48 3.55
N GLY A 248 0.17 17.46 3.58
CA GLY A 248 0.96 18.28 4.51
C GLY A 248 0.88 17.85 5.98
N HIS A 249 0.72 16.55 6.23
CA HIS A 249 0.57 15.99 7.58
C HIS A 249 1.87 15.98 8.39
N PHE A 250 3.03 16.00 7.71
CA PHE A 250 4.33 15.90 8.34
C PHE A 250 5.26 17.07 7.98
N ARG A 251 6.17 17.37 8.91
CA ARG A 251 7.20 18.41 8.79
C ARG A 251 8.57 17.76 8.62
N TRP A 252 9.29 18.19 7.60
CA TRP A 252 10.64 17.73 7.32
C TRP A 252 11.62 18.85 7.67
N GLY A 253 12.71 18.48 8.33
CA GLY A 253 13.79 19.42 8.63
C GLY A 253 14.50 19.90 7.35
N ALA A 254 15.28 20.97 7.47
CA ALA A 254 16.10 21.44 6.36
C ALA A 254 17.09 20.34 5.93
N VAL A 255 17.24 20.19 4.62
CA VAL A 255 18.01 19.10 4.02
C VAL A 255 19.06 19.71 3.12
N GLN A 256 20.21 19.05 3.03
CA GLN A 256 21.31 19.54 2.21
C GLN A 256 20.90 19.67 0.73
N PRO A 257 21.45 20.65 0.00
CA PRO A 257 21.18 20.84 -1.42
C PRO A 257 21.44 19.58 -2.26
N LEU A 258 20.81 19.54 -3.44
CA LEU A 258 21.08 18.50 -4.43
C LEU A 258 22.57 18.51 -4.79
N SER A 259 23.20 17.35 -4.66
CA SER A 259 24.61 17.14 -5.01
C SER A 259 24.81 15.73 -5.55
N ALA A 260 25.86 15.50 -6.34
CA ALA A 260 26.21 14.17 -6.82
C ALA A 260 26.35 13.16 -5.66
N ARG A 261 26.90 13.60 -4.52
CA ARG A 261 27.01 12.80 -3.29
C ARG A 261 25.64 12.39 -2.75
N ALA A 262 24.65 13.28 -2.77
CA ALA A 262 23.29 12.96 -2.35
C ALA A 262 22.61 11.92 -3.25
N TYR A 263 22.86 11.97 -4.57
CA TYR A 263 22.38 10.95 -5.50
C TYR A 263 23.06 9.59 -5.27
N VAL A 264 24.38 9.56 -5.05
CA VAL A 264 25.10 8.32 -4.71
C VAL A 264 24.58 7.73 -3.40
N LEU A 265 24.34 8.56 -2.39
CA LEU A 265 23.71 8.15 -1.14
C LEU A 265 22.31 7.57 -1.39
N ALA A 266 21.47 8.23 -2.18
CA ALA A 266 20.13 7.75 -2.51
C ALA A 266 20.17 6.38 -3.21
N CYS A 267 21.08 6.16 -4.16
CA CYS A 267 21.27 4.85 -4.78
C CYS A 267 21.70 3.79 -3.76
N GLY A 268 22.69 4.09 -2.92
CA GLY A 268 23.18 3.18 -1.89
C GLY A 268 22.11 2.81 -0.85
N VAL A 269 21.36 3.80 -0.36
CA VAL A 269 20.20 3.58 0.53
C VAL A 269 19.12 2.78 -0.18
N GLY A 270 18.92 2.98 -1.48
CA GLY A 270 18.04 2.16 -2.32
C GLY A 270 18.41 0.67 -2.27
N VAL A 271 19.69 0.34 -2.45
CA VAL A 271 20.20 -1.04 -2.35
C VAL A 271 19.93 -1.62 -0.97
N VAL A 272 20.28 -0.88 0.09
CA VAL A 272 20.03 -1.32 1.49
C VAL A 272 18.54 -1.53 1.75
N GLY A 273 17.69 -0.60 1.33
CA GLY A 273 16.25 -0.69 1.50
C GLY A 273 15.64 -1.88 0.76
N ALA A 274 16.19 -2.28 -0.39
CA ALA A 274 15.78 -3.50 -1.09
C ALA A 274 16.09 -4.76 -0.28
N LEU A 275 17.27 -4.83 0.35
CA LEU A 275 17.64 -5.97 1.21
C LEU A 275 16.74 -6.06 2.45
N VAL A 276 16.49 -4.92 3.10
CA VAL A 276 15.56 -4.82 4.24
C VAL A 276 14.14 -5.23 3.82
N GLY A 277 13.66 -4.72 2.68
CA GLY A 277 12.35 -5.06 2.13
C GLY A 277 12.23 -6.55 1.78
N GLY A 278 13.25 -7.13 1.13
CA GLY A 278 13.29 -8.56 0.81
C GLY A 278 13.28 -9.45 2.05
N ALA A 279 14.05 -9.10 3.08
CA ALA A 279 14.04 -9.79 4.36
C ALA A 279 12.66 -9.70 5.05
N PHE A 280 12.02 -8.54 5.00
CA PHE A 280 10.66 -8.35 5.51
C PHE A 280 9.64 -9.21 4.77
N VAL A 281 9.69 -9.28 3.44
CA VAL A 281 8.76 -10.12 2.66
C VAL A 281 9.02 -11.60 2.95
N ALA A 282 10.28 -12.03 3.04
CA ALA A 282 10.60 -13.40 3.43
C ALA A 282 10.04 -13.76 4.82
N ALA A 283 10.06 -12.82 5.77
CA ALA A 283 9.42 -13.01 7.07
C ALA A 283 7.90 -13.12 6.97
N CYS A 284 7.24 -12.30 6.12
CA CYS A 284 5.82 -12.43 5.82
C CYS A 284 5.49 -13.82 5.25
N ASP A 285 6.31 -14.32 4.32
CA ASP A 285 6.12 -15.61 3.67
C ASP A 285 6.34 -16.78 4.64
N ALA A 286 7.32 -16.67 5.54
CA ALA A 286 7.54 -17.67 6.59
C ALA A 286 6.35 -17.78 7.55
N VAL A 287 5.73 -16.65 7.90
CA VAL A 287 4.47 -16.65 8.68
C VAL A 287 3.34 -17.22 7.83
N ARG A 288 3.20 -16.80 6.56
CA ARG A 288 2.15 -17.24 5.64
C ARG A 288 2.18 -18.74 5.36
N ALA A 289 3.36 -19.34 5.22
CA ALA A 289 3.52 -20.79 5.07
C ALA A 289 2.94 -21.56 6.27
N ARG A 290 3.02 -20.96 7.47
CA ARG A 290 2.37 -21.45 8.69
C ARG A 290 0.87 -21.10 8.77
N SER A 291 0.36 -20.32 7.81
CA SER A 291 -1.05 -19.90 7.67
C SER A 291 -1.84 -20.73 6.64
N VAL A 292 -1.20 -21.32 5.61
CA VAL A 292 -1.88 -22.10 4.54
C VAL A 292 -2.63 -23.32 5.12
N PRO A 293 -3.97 -23.42 5.01
CA PRO A 293 -4.79 -24.22 5.93
C PRO A 293 -4.84 -25.72 5.59
N PRO A 294 -5.28 -26.54 6.57
CA PRO A 294 -6.44 -27.36 6.24
C PRO A 294 -7.64 -27.22 7.21
N SER A 295 -7.63 -26.36 8.24
CA SER A 295 -8.74 -26.31 9.22
C SER A 295 -9.10 -24.93 9.79
N ARG A 296 -10.38 -24.77 10.18
CA ARG A 296 -10.92 -23.57 10.86
C ARG A 296 -10.17 -23.22 12.15
N ARG A 297 -9.73 -24.22 12.93
CA ARG A 297 -8.96 -23.98 14.17
C ARG A 297 -7.63 -23.29 13.87
N ARG A 298 -6.95 -23.70 12.80
CA ARG A 298 -5.66 -23.13 12.41
C ARG A 298 -5.77 -21.66 11.98
N GLU A 299 -6.87 -21.30 11.31
CA GLU A 299 -7.18 -19.91 10.90
C GLU A 299 -7.22 -18.95 12.11
N VAL A 300 -7.81 -19.39 13.23
CA VAL A 300 -7.84 -18.64 14.49
C VAL A 300 -6.48 -18.64 15.18
N LEU A 301 -5.85 -19.81 15.33
CA LEU A 301 -4.60 -19.95 16.08
C LEU A 301 -3.46 -19.13 15.47
N VAL A 302 -3.36 -19.07 14.14
CA VAL A 302 -2.32 -18.30 13.45
C VAL A 302 -2.47 -16.81 13.72
N ARG A 303 -3.70 -16.27 13.66
CA ARG A 303 -3.95 -14.85 13.93
C ARG A 303 -3.86 -14.51 15.40
N ALA A 304 -4.28 -15.41 16.29
CA ALA A 304 -4.06 -15.29 17.72
C ALA A 304 -2.55 -15.25 18.04
N GLY A 305 -1.76 -16.13 17.42
CA GLY A 305 -0.30 -16.15 17.56
C GLY A 305 0.37 -14.89 17.01
N ALA A 306 -0.12 -14.34 15.88
CA ALA A 306 0.34 -13.05 15.38
C ALA A 306 0.04 -11.91 16.35
N GLY A 307 -1.16 -11.90 16.94
CA GLY A 307 -1.54 -10.98 18.00
C GLY A 307 -0.61 -11.09 19.22
N LEU A 308 -0.43 -12.31 19.75
CA LEU A 308 0.46 -12.59 20.87
C LEU A 308 1.89 -12.11 20.61
N GLY A 309 2.45 -12.47 19.45
CA GLY A 309 3.80 -12.06 19.07
C GLY A 309 3.95 -10.54 18.98
N ALA A 310 2.99 -9.86 18.34
CA ALA A 310 2.99 -8.40 18.26
C ALA A 310 2.86 -7.75 19.65
N GLY A 311 2.00 -8.31 20.52
CA GLY A 311 1.83 -7.82 21.89
C GLY A 311 3.06 -8.03 22.78
N LEU A 312 3.76 -9.17 22.63
CA LEU A 312 5.02 -9.44 23.34
C LEU A 312 6.13 -8.48 22.88
N LEU A 313 6.25 -8.22 21.58
CA LEU A 313 7.16 -7.19 21.04
C LEU A 313 6.84 -5.82 21.64
N ALA A 314 5.55 -5.50 21.77
CA ALA A 314 5.08 -4.23 22.30
C ALA A 314 5.38 -4.01 23.79
N LEU A 315 5.61 -5.07 24.58
CA LEU A 315 6.05 -4.92 25.97
C LEU A 315 7.41 -4.20 26.05
N ARG A 316 8.31 -4.47 25.10
CA ARG A 316 9.61 -3.81 25.00
C ARG A 316 9.58 -2.56 24.11
N TYR A 317 8.86 -2.62 22.99
CA TYR A 317 8.77 -1.57 21.99
C TYR A 317 7.29 -1.20 21.74
N PRO A 318 6.64 -0.42 22.62
CA PRO A 318 5.22 -0.09 22.49
C PRO A 318 4.83 0.53 21.14
N GLN A 319 5.74 1.28 20.53
CA GLN A 319 5.58 1.91 19.22
C GLN A 319 5.52 0.89 18.06
N SER A 320 5.85 -0.38 18.34
CA SER A 320 5.65 -1.47 17.38
C SER A 320 4.16 -1.73 17.11
N LEU A 321 3.24 -1.33 17.99
CA LEU A 321 1.79 -1.44 17.78
C LEU A 321 1.27 -0.44 16.74
N PHE A 322 0.09 -0.74 16.20
CA PHE A 322 -0.63 0.09 15.24
C PHE A 322 0.15 0.39 13.97
N TRP A 323 -0.44 1.19 13.07
CA TRP A 323 0.14 1.43 11.76
C TRP A 323 1.14 2.59 11.70
N GLY A 324 1.30 3.34 12.79
CA GLY A 324 2.39 4.31 12.94
C GLY A 324 2.22 5.66 12.23
N GLU A 325 1.10 5.92 11.54
CA GLU A 325 0.85 7.22 10.90
C GLU A 325 0.88 8.38 11.91
N GLN A 326 0.16 8.24 13.04
CA GLN A 326 0.07 9.30 14.06
C GLN A 326 1.42 9.57 14.74
N SER A 327 2.29 8.58 14.83
CA SER A 327 3.64 8.69 15.38
C SER A 327 4.72 8.85 14.31
N LEU A 328 4.34 9.00 13.03
CA LEU A 328 5.30 9.08 11.93
C LEU A 328 6.13 10.35 12.03
N GLN A 329 5.56 11.46 12.51
CA GLN A 329 6.33 12.67 12.78
C GLN A 329 7.47 12.43 13.78
N THR A 330 7.22 11.59 14.80
CA THR A 330 8.24 11.19 15.77
C THR A 330 9.34 10.34 15.10
N ALA A 331 8.96 9.44 14.18
CA ALA A 331 9.93 8.66 13.39
C ALA A 331 10.72 9.54 12.39
N ILE A 332 10.13 10.62 11.89
CA ILE A 332 10.83 11.59 11.03
C ILE A 332 11.84 12.39 11.87
N ASN A 333 11.41 12.93 13.02
CA ASN A 333 12.22 13.78 13.88
C ASN A 333 13.33 13.03 14.65
N GLY A 334 13.11 11.74 14.92
CA GLY A 334 14.02 10.95 15.76
C GLY A 334 14.07 11.48 17.20
N VAL A 335 15.29 11.57 17.75
CA VAL A 335 15.56 11.94 19.15
C VAL A 335 15.20 13.41 19.46
N SER A 336 14.94 14.25 18.45
CA SER A 336 14.59 15.68 18.61
C SER A 336 13.10 15.95 18.81
N ALA A 337 12.25 14.92 18.97
CA ALA A 337 10.82 15.09 19.20
C ALA A 337 10.51 15.52 20.66
N PRO A 338 9.68 16.55 20.90
CA PRO A 338 9.27 16.97 22.26
C PRO A 338 8.42 15.94 23.03
N GLU A 339 8.04 14.82 22.41
CA GLU A 339 7.22 13.77 23.03
C GLU A 339 8.10 12.82 23.84
N ALA A 340 8.65 13.37 24.93
CA ALA A 340 9.39 12.70 25.99
C ALA A 340 8.57 11.67 26.81
N LEU A 341 7.51 11.08 26.24
CA LEU A 341 6.63 10.09 26.89
C LEU A 341 6.56 8.74 26.16
N LEU A 342 7.08 8.65 24.93
CA LEU A 342 7.08 7.40 24.13
C LEU A 342 8.47 6.74 24.04
N TYR A 343 9.56 7.49 24.20
CA TYR A 343 10.88 6.96 24.53
C TYR A 343 11.06 7.13 26.06
N PRO A 344 10.88 6.08 26.90
CA PRO A 344 11.21 6.23 28.33
C PRO A 344 12.72 6.40 28.54
N VAL A 345 13.50 6.41 27.48
CA VAL A 345 14.91 6.74 27.49
C VAL A 345 15.09 7.87 26.48
N ALA A 346 14.97 9.11 26.93
CA ALA A 346 15.76 10.17 26.33
C ALA A 346 17.22 9.70 26.50
N LEU A 347 17.75 9.09 25.44
CA LEU A 347 18.99 8.33 25.48
C LEU A 347 20.14 9.24 25.89
N GLN A 348 20.92 8.74 26.85
CA GLN A 348 22.12 9.32 27.46
C GLN A 348 23.27 9.47 26.44
N GLY A 349 22.98 9.99 25.25
CA GLY A 349 23.90 10.21 24.13
C GLY A 349 23.67 9.33 22.89
N PRO A 350 24.37 9.63 21.77
CA PRO A 350 24.22 8.94 20.47
C PRO A 350 24.43 7.42 20.53
N ARG A 351 25.28 6.93 21.44
CA ARG A 351 25.64 5.51 21.55
C ARG A 351 24.48 4.61 21.97
N ALA A 352 23.52 5.13 22.74
CA ALA A 352 22.35 4.37 23.15
C ALA A 352 21.21 4.47 22.10
N ALA A 353 21.22 5.49 21.23
CA ALA A 353 20.22 5.69 20.17
C ALA A 353 20.31 4.68 19.02
N ALA A 354 21.53 4.27 18.65
CA ALA A 354 21.76 3.28 17.60
C ALA A 354 21.05 1.93 17.86
N PRO A 355 21.33 1.21 18.97
CA PRO A 355 20.71 -0.10 19.22
C PRO A 355 19.20 0.00 19.44
N PHE A 356 18.71 1.10 20.01
CA PHE A 356 17.28 1.29 20.19
C PHE A 356 16.56 1.51 18.85
N GLY A 357 17.05 2.43 18.00
CA GLY A 357 16.43 2.71 16.69
C GLY A 357 16.40 1.47 15.79
N LEU A 358 17.52 0.74 15.74
CA LEU A 358 17.61 -0.53 15.02
C LEU A 358 16.66 -1.57 15.59
N GLY A 359 16.62 -1.73 16.92
CA GLY A 359 15.75 -2.67 17.61
C GLY A 359 14.26 -2.35 17.42
N LEU A 360 13.87 -1.07 17.52
CA LEU A 360 12.49 -0.62 17.29
C LEU A 360 12.07 -0.85 15.84
N GLY A 361 12.92 -0.48 14.88
CA GLY A 361 12.65 -0.69 13.46
C GLY A 361 12.47 -2.18 13.13
N ALA A 362 13.36 -3.04 13.63
CA ALA A 362 13.26 -4.48 13.48
C ALA A 362 12.01 -5.07 14.16
N ALA A 363 11.70 -4.63 15.39
CA ALA A 363 10.49 -5.05 16.09
C ALA A 363 9.22 -4.62 15.35
N LYS A 364 9.21 -3.42 14.75
CA LYS A 364 8.12 -2.95 13.89
C LYS A 364 7.96 -3.83 12.66
N LEU A 365 9.05 -4.10 11.91
CA LEU A 365 9.01 -5.00 10.76
C LEU A 365 8.49 -6.41 11.14
N ALA A 366 8.93 -6.95 12.27
CA ALA A 366 8.46 -8.25 12.77
C ALA A 366 6.95 -8.21 13.12
N ALA A 367 6.48 -7.17 13.81
CA ALA A 367 5.06 -7.01 14.13
C ALA A 367 4.19 -6.87 12.87
N ILE A 368 4.67 -6.15 11.85
CA ILE A 368 4.00 -6.05 10.54
C ILE A 368 3.96 -7.43 9.88
N ALA A 369 5.09 -8.15 9.84
CA ALA A 369 5.20 -9.45 9.18
C ALA A 369 4.31 -10.51 9.83
N LEU A 370 4.17 -10.50 11.16
CA LEU A 370 3.23 -11.35 11.89
C LEU A 370 1.78 -11.09 11.45
N ALA A 371 1.35 -9.83 11.45
CA ALA A 371 -0.01 -9.47 11.07
C ALA A 371 -0.31 -9.71 9.58
N ALA A 372 0.55 -9.23 8.69
CA ALA A 372 0.38 -9.37 7.24
C ALA A 372 0.53 -10.83 6.77
N GLY A 373 1.50 -11.57 7.32
CA GLY A 373 1.72 -12.99 7.03
C GLY A 373 0.62 -13.91 7.56
N ALA A 374 -0.01 -13.54 8.70
CA ALA A 374 -1.18 -14.24 9.22
C ALA A 374 -2.48 -13.95 8.45
N GLY A 375 -2.44 -13.04 7.46
CA GLY A 375 -3.62 -12.69 6.67
C GLY A 375 -4.63 -11.84 7.45
N CYS A 376 -4.18 -11.04 8.43
CA CYS A 376 -5.01 -10.01 9.05
C CYS A 376 -5.20 -8.85 8.05
N PRO A 377 -6.44 -8.40 7.78
CA PRO A 377 -6.67 -7.30 6.84
C PRO A 377 -5.98 -6.00 7.29
N GLY A 378 -5.03 -5.54 6.49
CA GLY A 378 -4.39 -4.25 6.68
C GLY A 378 -3.28 -3.97 5.66
N GLY A 379 -2.93 -2.70 5.53
CA GLY A 379 -1.89 -2.16 4.67
C GLY A 379 -0.56 -2.04 5.39
N VAL A 380 0.51 -1.93 4.61
CA VAL A 380 1.89 -1.89 5.11
C VAL A 380 2.56 -0.53 4.87
N ILE A 381 1.90 0.43 4.23
CA ILE A 381 2.51 1.70 3.78
C ILE A 381 3.09 2.51 4.94
N PHE A 382 2.24 3.07 5.80
CA PHE A 382 2.69 3.80 6.98
C PHE A 382 3.49 2.94 7.98
N PRO A 383 3.13 1.66 8.22
CA PRO A 383 3.93 0.81 9.09
C PRO A 383 5.38 0.67 8.60
N LEU A 384 5.60 0.49 7.29
CA LEU A 384 6.93 0.39 6.71
C LEU A 384 7.66 1.73 6.72
N PHE A 385 6.98 2.85 6.48
CA PHE A 385 7.60 4.17 6.67
C PHE A 385 8.08 4.36 8.11
N PHE A 386 7.25 4.04 9.11
CA PHE A 386 7.65 4.15 10.50
C PHE A 386 8.85 3.24 10.82
N ALA A 387 8.80 1.97 10.41
CA ALA A 387 9.86 1.01 10.64
C ALA A 387 11.18 1.45 10.01
N ALA A 388 11.13 1.88 8.74
CA ALA A 388 12.28 2.40 8.02
C ALA A 388 12.83 3.68 8.64
N GLY A 389 11.98 4.59 9.12
CA GLY A 389 12.41 5.78 9.84
C GLY A 389 13.18 5.45 11.11
N ALA A 390 12.68 4.50 11.92
CA ALA A 390 13.37 4.03 13.12
C ALA A 390 14.73 3.36 12.80
N LEU A 391 14.77 2.50 11.77
CA LEU A 391 16.02 1.90 11.29
C LEU A 391 17.01 2.96 10.81
N ALA A 392 16.55 3.97 10.08
CA ALA A 392 17.38 5.05 9.57
C ALA A 392 18.01 5.86 10.71
N HIS A 393 17.24 6.22 11.74
CA HIS A 393 17.80 6.89 12.92
C HIS A 393 18.81 6.03 13.67
N GLY A 394 18.55 4.72 13.78
CA GLY A 394 19.51 3.77 14.33
C GLY A 394 20.83 3.75 13.54
N ALA A 395 20.73 3.71 12.21
CA ALA A 395 21.89 3.74 11.31
C ALA A 395 22.63 5.09 11.33
N ILE A 396 21.90 6.21 11.33
CA ILE A 396 22.48 7.57 11.47
C ILE A 396 23.29 7.66 12.76
N ALA A 397 22.76 7.17 13.88
CA ALA A 397 23.47 7.18 15.15
C ALA A 397 24.70 6.24 15.18
N ALA A 398 24.65 5.13 14.43
CA ALA A 398 25.74 4.15 14.38
C ALA A 398 26.91 4.60 13.50
N VAL A 399 26.62 5.18 12.32
CA VAL A 399 27.62 5.43 11.27
C VAL A 399 27.62 6.87 10.74
N HIS A 400 26.92 7.80 11.40
CA HIS A 400 26.91 9.25 11.12
C HIS A 400 26.42 9.61 9.70
N LEU A 401 25.36 8.94 9.24
CA LEU A 401 24.73 9.24 7.95
C LEU A 401 23.95 10.57 7.96
N PRO A 402 23.73 11.21 6.79
CA PRO A 402 22.92 12.42 6.70
C PRO A 402 21.45 12.18 7.09
N ALA A 403 20.79 13.19 7.65
CA ALA A 403 19.37 13.14 8.03
C ALA A 403 18.42 12.76 6.87
N ALA A 404 18.80 13.08 5.63
CA ALA A 404 18.08 12.67 4.42
C ALA A 404 17.83 11.15 4.35
N THR A 405 18.72 10.34 4.94
CA THR A 405 18.63 8.87 4.98
C THR A 405 17.27 8.38 5.49
N VAL A 406 16.61 9.11 6.38
CA VAL A 406 15.27 8.79 6.89
C VAL A 406 14.26 8.70 5.73
N ALA A 407 14.12 9.77 4.95
CA ALA A 407 13.20 9.79 3.81
C ALA A 407 13.59 8.78 2.73
N LEU A 408 14.90 8.65 2.47
CA LEU A 408 15.42 7.74 1.45
C LEU A 408 15.16 6.28 1.79
N LEU A 409 15.32 5.88 3.06
CA LEU A 409 15.09 4.51 3.49
C LEU A 409 13.59 4.20 3.57
N MET A 410 12.76 5.16 4.00
CA MET A 410 11.29 5.06 3.88
C MET A 410 10.87 4.78 2.43
N ALA A 411 11.41 5.54 1.48
CA ALA A 411 11.13 5.37 0.06
C ALA A 411 11.59 4.00 -0.46
N ALA A 412 12.82 3.60 -0.13
CA ALA A 412 13.43 2.37 -0.61
C ALA A 412 12.73 1.10 -0.10
N VAL A 413 12.46 1.02 1.21
CA VAL A 413 11.82 -0.15 1.83
C VAL A 413 10.39 -0.28 1.30
N GLN A 414 9.60 0.80 1.32
CA GLN A 414 8.24 0.76 0.81
C GLN A 414 8.19 0.35 -0.67
N ALA A 415 8.96 1.02 -1.53
CA ALA A 415 8.95 0.75 -2.97
C ALA A 415 9.43 -0.65 -3.33
N SER A 416 10.44 -1.19 -2.63
CA SER A 416 10.92 -2.56 -2.89
C SER A 416 9.89 -3.63 -2.52
N VAL A 417 9.14 -3.42 -1.44
CA VAL A 417 8.11 -4.35 -0.94
C VAL A 417 6.87 -4.35 -1.84
N THR A 418 6.38 -3.18 -2.25
CA THR A 418 5.13 -3.06 -3.04
C THR A 418 5.36 -2.98 -4.54
N ARG A 419 6.61 -2.77 -4.98
CA ARG A 419 6.99 -2.51 -6.38
C ARG A 419 6.33 -1.25 -6.96
N THR A 420 6.10 -0.22 -6.13
CA THR A 420 5.48 1.05 -6.52
C THR A 420 6.39 2.27 -6.27
N PRO A 421 7.51 2.41 -7.00
CA PRO A 421 8.49 3.46 -6.73
C PRO A 421 7.97 4.88 -6.99
N LEU A 422 7.16 5.10 -8.03
CA LEU A 422 6.61 6.42 -8.35
C LEU A 422 5.61 6.87 -7.28
N SER A 423 4.67 6.01 -6.95
CA SER A 423 3.64 6.29 -5.94
C SER A 423 4.26 6.50 -4.57
N THR A 424 5.29 5.73 -4.22
CA THR A 424 6.01 5.91 -2.94
C THR A 424 6.67 7.28 -2.88
N ALA A 425 7.34 7.70 -3.95
CA ALA A 425 7.97 9.01 -4.01
C ALA A 425 6.92 10.13 -3.92
N LEU A 426 5.78 10.00 -4.60
CA LEU A 426 4.67 10.96 -4.52
C LEU A 426 4.03 10.97 -3.13
N MET A 427 3.77 9.82 -2.53
CA MET A 427 3.23 9.72 -1.16
C MET A 427 4.13 10.48 -0.20
N LEU A 428 5.44 10.23 -0.23
CA LEU A 428 6.37 10.98 0.61
C LEU A 428 6.31 12.47 0.28
N ALA A 429 6.44 12.86 -0.99
CA ALA A 429 6.43 14.25 -1.44
C ALA A 429 5.19 15.04 -1.01
N PHE A 430 4.01 14.41 -0.94
CA PHE A 430 2.76 15.06 -0.49
C PHE A 430 2.46 14.86 0.99
N SER A 431 3.14 13.90 1.65
CA SER A 431 3.03 13.67 3.10
C SER A 431 3.49 14.85 3.92
N GLY A 432 4.38 15.68 3.38
CA GLY A 432 4.85 16.92 4.00
C GLY A 432 5.49 17.82 2.96
N ASN A 433 5.99 18.98 3.36
CA ASN A 433 6.77 19.83 2.46
C ASN A 433 8.22 19.31 2.34
N LEU A 434 8.42 18.12 1.76
CA LEU A 434 9.78 17.56 1.51
C LEU A 434 10.65 18.50 0.66
N GLY A 435 10.02 19.46 -0.02
CA GLY A 435 10.67 20.42 -0.87
C GLY A 435 11.17 19.81 -2.17
N ALA A 436 11.70 20.69 -3.03
CA ALA A 436 12.26 20.33 -4.32
C ALA A 436 13.51 19.43 -4.23
N THR A 437 14.12 19.33 -3.04
CA THR A 437 15.40 18.65 -2.84
C THR A 437 15.25 17.17 -2.44
N LEU A 438 14.38 16.82 -1.48
CA LEU A 438 14.24 15.41 -1.07
C LEU A 438 13.39 14.58 -2.03
N THR A 439 12.39 15.19 -2.65
CA THR A 439 11.48 14.50 -3.58
C THR A 439 12.22 13.72 -4.68
N PRO A 440 13.14 14.34 -5.47
CA PRO A 440 13.87 13.61 -6.50
C PRO A 440 14.80 12.54 -5.91
N LEU A 441 15.39 12.75 -4.74
CA LEU A 441 16.25 11.75 -4.10
C LEU A 441 15.44 10.55 -3.59
N CYS A 442 14.23 10.76 -3.07
CA CYS A 442 13.31 9.69 -2.69
C CYS A 442 12.90 8.86 -3.90
N ALA A 443 12.64 9.51 -5.04
CA ALA A 443 12.39 8.81 -6.29
C ALA A 443 13.60 7.95 -6.70
N VAL A 444 14.81 8.51 -6.71
CA VAL A 444 16.04 7.75 -7.03
C VAL A 444 16.24 6.57 -6.10
N SER A 445 16.06 6.77 -4.79
CA SER A 445 16.17 5.70 -3.78
C SER A 445 15.13 4.60 -4.02
N ALA A 446 13.87 4.97 -4.27
CA ALA A 446 12.77 4.04 -4.55
C ALA A 446 13.01 3.23 -5.84
N TYR A 447 13.40 3.87 -6.94
CA TYR A 447 13.69 3.19 -8.20
C TYR A 447 14.93 2.30 -8.08
N SER A 448 15.98 2.75 -7.38
CA SER A 448 17.18 1.94 -7.12
C SER A 448 16.83 0.70 -6.30
N ALA A 449 15.95 0.83 -5.30
CA ALA A 449 15.49 -0.29 -4.49
C ALA A 449 14.70 -1.31 -5.32
N VAL A 450 13.79 -0.86 -6.18
CA VAL A 450 13.02 -1.75 -7.06
C VAL A 450 13.91 -2.44 -8.09
N ALA A 451 14.85 -1.72 -8.70
CA ALA A 451 15.84 -2.28 -9.62
C ALA A 451 16.68 -3.36 -8.94
N THR A 452 17.20 -3.07 -7.74
CA THR A 452 17.97 -4.03 -6.92
C THR A 452 17.13 -5.26 -6.58
N ALA A 453 15.90 -5.06 -6.11
CA ALA A 453 15.00 -6.15 -5.75
C ALA A 453 14.60 -7.02 -6.97
N ARG A 454 14.62 -6.47 -8.20
CA ARG A 454 14.47 -7.27 -9.43
C ARG A 454 15.75 -8.03 -9.78
N ALA A 455 16.89 -7.36 -9.75
CA ALA A 455 18.19 -7.94 -10.08
C ALA A 455 18.55 -9.12 -9.16
N LEU A 456 18.21 -9.00 -7.87
CA LEU A 456 18.44 -10.04 -6.86
C LEU A 456 17.28 -11.03 -6.72
N ALA A 457 16.25 -10.94 -7.59
CA ALA A 457 15.04 -11.76 -7.52
C ALA A 457 14.39 -11.82 -6.11
N LEU A 458 14.43 -10.70 -5.37
CA LEU A 458 13.87 -10.63 -4.03
C LEU A 458 12.34 -10.77 -4.08
N PRO A 459 11.73 -11.43 -3.08
CA PRO A 459 10.29 -11.60 -3.05
C PRO A 459 9.56 -10.25 -2.91
N THR A 460 8.30 -10.23 -3.30
CA THR A 460 7.40 -9.07 -3.22
C THR A 460 6.13 -9.48 -2.49
N LEU A 461 5.53 -8.57 -1.74
CA LEU A 461 4.32 -8.87 -0.95
C LEU A 461 3.13 -9.27 -1.85
N LEU A 462 3.16 -8.81 -3.10
CA LEU A 462 2.17 -9.11 -4.12
C LEU A 462 2.73 -10.10 -5.13
N CYS A 463 2.10 -11.28 -5.24
CA CYS A 463 2.40 -12.21 -6.31
C CYS A 463 1.87 -11.64 -7.62
N TYR A 464 2.77 -11.17 -8.48
CA TYR A 464 2.44 -10.92 -9.87
C TYR A 464 2.48 -12.27 -10.59
N PRO A 465 1.35 -12.81 -11.12
CA PRO A 465 1.46 -13.93 -12.03
C PRO A 465 2.34 -13.50 -13.21
N SER A 466 3.37 -14.31 -13.46
CA SER A 466 4.37 -14.16 -14.53
C SER A 466 3.77 -14.40 -15.91
#